data_AF-A0A956BBR2-F1
#
_entry.id   AF-A0A956BBR2-F1
#
_cell.length_a   1.000
_cell.length_b   1.000
_cell.length_c   1.000
_cell.angle_alpha   90.00
_cell.angle_beta   90.00
_cell.angle_gamma   90.00
#
_symmetry.space_group_name_H-M   'P 1'
#
loop_
_entity.id
_entity.type
_entity.pdbx_description
1 polymer ?
#
loop_
_entity_poly.entity_id
_entity_poly.type
_entity_poly.pdbx_seq_one_letter_code
_entity_poly.pdbx_strand_id
1 'polypeptide(L)'
;MTDTERPRRRRWLRALLWVAVGGVLLGGLALAHVWTALGKAPGADDRARFAASPRYQGDHFVNALPVRNDMWKAMVRWVKGAPNREPEAALPMVPRTAADFAEHPETGLRITWLGHSTMLVEIDGHRVLTDPVWAERASPATFTGPKRFHAPPLTIADLPALDAVVISHDHYDHLDHRAIQAISARGVDFYVPLGVGSHLRYWGVPPERVHELDWWDEATVGALTVV
;
A
#
# COMPACT_ATOMS: atom_id res chain seq x y z
N MET A 1 -6.83 -61.45 -9.10
CA MET A 1 -6.46 -60.10 -8.63
C MET A 1 -5.76 -60.27 -7.28
N THR A 2 -4.44 -60.20 -7.25
CA THR A 2 -3.60 -60.65 -6.12
C THR A 2 -3.55 -59.61 -4.98
N ASP A 3 -3.49 -60.10 -3.74
CA ASP A 3 -3.59 -59.32 -2.49
C ASP A 3 -2.46 -58.28 -2.28
N THR A 4 -1.40 -58.35 -3.08
CA THR A 4 -0.21 -57.48 -3.02
C THR A 4 -0.41 -56.08 -3.60
N GLU A 5 -1.45 -55.82 -4.40
CA GLU A 5 -1.71 -54.49 -4.99
C GLU A 5 -2.49 -53.53 -4.05
N ARG A 6 -3.27 -54.08 -3.13
CA ARG A 6 -4.08 -53.31 -2.16
C ARG A 6 -3.28 -52.35 -1.27
N PRO A 7 -2.12 -52.75 -0.68
CA PRO A 7 -1.33 -51.84 0.16
C PRO A 7 -0.64 -50.72 -0.64
N ARG A 8 -0.20 -50.95 -1.89
CA ARG A 8 0.35 -49.90 -2.76
C ARG A 8 -0.73 -48.87 -3.13
N ARG A 9 -1.92 -49.32 -3.56
CA ARG A 9 -3.04 -48.42 -3.90
C ARG A 9 -3.47 -47.55 -2.72
N ARG A 10 -3.52 -48.10 -1.50
CA ARG A 10 -3.82 -47.31 -0.28
C ARG A 10 -2.74 -46.28 0.05
N ARG A 11 -1.46 -46.57 -0.19
CA ARG A 11 -0.36 -45.60 -0.01
C ARG A 11 -0.44 -44.45 -1.02
N TRP A 12 -0.75 -44.73 -2.29
CA TRP A 12 -0.96 -43.71 -3.31
C TRP A 12 -2.18 -42.83 -3.03
N LEU A 13 -3.31 -43.41 -2.64
CA LEU A 13 -4.51 -42.65 -2.27
C LEU A 13 -4.25 -41.75 -1.03
N ARG A 14 -3.51 -42.23 -0.04
CA ARG A 14 -3.07 -41.42 1.11
C ARG A 14 -2.13 -40.30 0.68
N ALA A 15 -1.19 -40.56 -0.23
CA ALA A 15 -0.31 -39.53 -0.77
C ALA A 15 -1.09 -38.45 -1.53
N LEU A 16 -2.03 -38.84 -2.40
CA LEU A 16 -2.91 -37.92 -3.10
C LEU A 16 -3.80 -37.11 -2.14
N LEU A 17 -4.31 -37.74 -1.07
CA LEU A 17 -5.05 -37.03 -0.02
C LEU A 17 -4.16 -36.00 0.68
N TRP A 18 -2.93 -36.35 1.05
CA TRP A 18 -2.00 -35.41 1.67
C TRP A 18 -1.59 -34.26 0.74
N VAL A 19 -1.43 -34.53 -0.56
CA VAL A 19 -1.20 -33.48 -1.57
C VAL A 19 -2.42 -32.57 -1.69
N ALA A 20 -3.64 -33.12 -1.72
CA ALA A 20 -4.86 -32.32 -1.77
C ALA A 20 -5.04 -31.47 -0.51
N VAL A 21 -4.82 -32.06 0.67
CA VAL A 21 -4.86 -31.34 1.96
C VAL A 21 -3.81 -30.23 1.99
N GLY A 22 -2.57 -30.52 1.57
CA GLY A 22 -1.51 -29.53 1.46
C GLY A 22 -1.88 -28.39 0.51
N GLY A 23 -2.47 -28.70 -0.64
CA GLY A 23 -2.95 -27.71 -1.61
C GLY A 23 -4.06 -26.81 -1.04
N VAL A 24 -5.03 -27.38 -0.32
CA VAL A 24 -6.10 -26.61 0.34
C VAL A 24 -5.52 -25.69 1.43
N LEU A 25 -4.57 -26.17 2.24
CA LEU A 25 -3.92 -25.37 3.27
C LEU A 25 -3.13 -24.20 2.66
N LEU A 26 -2.32 -24.46 1.62
CA LEU A 26 -1.58 -23.41 0.92
C LEU A 26 -2.52 -22.39 0.26
N GLY A 27 -3.59 -22.85 -0.37
CA GLY A 27 -4.62 -21.96 -0.94
C GLY A 27 -5.31 -21.11 0.11
N GLY A 28 -5.64 -21.69 1.27
CA GLY A 28 -6.22 -20.97 2.40
C GLY A 28 -5.29 -19.90 2.97
N LEU A 29 -3.99 -20.21 3.13
CA LEU A 29 -2.98 -19.23 3.56
C LEU A 29 -2.82 -18.09 2.56
N ALA A 30 -2.74 -18.41 1.26
CA ALA A 30 -2.66 -17.39 0.21
C ALA A 30 -3.89 -16.46 0.23
N LEU A 31 -5.09 -17.03 0.36
CA LEU A 31 -6.33 -16.25 0.46
C LEU A 31 -6.35 -15.37 1.71
N ALA A 32 -5.91 -15.91 2.86
CA ALA A 32 -5.81 -15.14 4.10
C ALA A 32 -4.83 -13.96 3.94
N HIS A 33 -3.68 -14.15 3.31
CA HIS A 33 -2.73 -13.08 3.05
C HIS A 33 -3.30 -11.97 2.16
N VAL A 34 -4.01 -12.34 1.08
CA VAL A 34 -4.69 -11.39 0.20
C VAL A 34 -5.80 -10.65 0.97
N TRP A 35 -6.56 -11.38 1.79
CA TRP A 35 -7.63 -10.81 2.60
C TRP A 35 -7.12 -9.79 3.63
N THR A 36 -6.05 -10.12 4.36
CA THR A 36 -5.42 -9.19 5.30
C THR A 36 -4.92 -7.95 4.58
N ALA A 37 -4.33 -8.11 3.39
CA ALA A 37 -3.86 -6.97 2.62
C ALA A 37 -5.02 -6.01 2.31
N LEU A 38 -6.23 -6.48 1.94
CA LEU A 38 -7.37 -5.59 1.61
C LEU A 38 -7.74 -4.61 2.75
N GLY A 39 -7.33 -4.92 3.98
CA GLY A 39 -7.56 -4.09 5.13
C GLY A 39 -8.99 -4.22 5.65
N LYS A 40 -9.52 -3.14 6.23
CA LYS A 40 -10.79 -3.18 6.96
C LYS A 40 -11.59 -1.93 6.70
N ALA A 41 -12.89 -2.10 6.46
CA ALA A 41 -13.81 -0.98 6.34
C ALA A 41 -13.93 -0.19 7.65
N PRO A 42 -14.25 1.12 7.57
CA PRO A 42 -14.48 1.96 8.75
C PRO A 42 -15.53 1.39 9.72
N GLY A 43 -15.29 1.57 11.02
CA GLY A 43 -16.18 1.17 12.12
C GLY A 43 -17.26 2.21 12.44
N ALA A 44 -17.98 1.98 13.55
CA ALA A 44 -19.00 2.92 14.03
C ALA A 44 -18.41 4.26 14.48
N ASP A 45 -17.30 4.22 15.21
CA ASP A 45 -16.61 5.42 15.70
C ASP A 45 -16.04 6.26 14.53
N ASP A 46 -15.50 5.59 13.51
CA ASP A 46 -15.04 6.26 12.29
C ASP A 46 -16.21 6.97 11.59
N ARG A 47 -17.35 6.28 11.41
CA ARG A 47 -18.57 6.86 10.82
C ARG A 47 -19.15 8.02 11.62
N ALA A 48 -19.03 7.99 12.95
CA ALA A 48 -19.45 9.10 13.79
C ALA A 48 -18.60 10.35 13.53
N ARG A 49 -17.29 10.20 13.29
CA ARG A 49 -16.43 11.32 12.85
C ARG A 49 -16.78 11.80 11.45
N PHE A 50 -17.06 10.88 10.51
CA PHE A 50 -17.44 11.26 9.14
C PHE A 50 -18.68 12.13 9.10
N ALA A 51 -19.64 11.91 10.01
CA ALA A 51 -20.85 12.72 10.11
C ALA A 51 -20.60 14.21 10.43
N ALA A 52 -19.41 14.56 10.94
CA ALA A 52 -19.02 15.96 11.13
C ALA A 52 -18.52 16.62 9.83
N SER A 53 -18.14 15.84 8.82
CA SER A 53 -17.66 16.36 7.54
C SER A 53 -18.80 16.94 6.70
N PRO A 54 -18.66 18.15 6.15
CA PRO A 54 -19.64 18.69 5.19
C PRO A 54 -19.65 17.92 3.86
N ARG A 55 -18.67 17.03 3.63
CA ARG A 55 -18.56 16.21 2.42
C ARG A 55 -19.19 14.83 2.57
N TYR A 56 -19.63 14.43 3.76
CA TYR A 56 -20.23 13.13 4.00
C TYR A 56 -21.76 13.16 3.87
N GLN A 57 -22.32 12.35 2.95
CA GLN A 57 -23.77 12.25 2.71
C GLN A 57 -24.38 10.98 3.31
N GLY A 58 -24.03 10.67 4.56
CA GLY A 58 -24.63 9.58 5.33
C GLY A 58 -24.04 8.19 5.05
N ASP A 59 -23.78 7.84 3.79
CA ASP A 59 -23.18 6.57 3.38
C ASP A 59 -21.89 6.71 2.55
N HIS A 60 -21.63 7.86 1.93
CA HIS A 60 -20.43 8.11 1.14
C HIS A 60 -19.96 9.56 1.22
N PHE A 61 -18.68 9.78 0.89
CA PHE A 61 -18.13 11.11 0.68
C PHE A 61 -18.38 11.57 -0.76
N VAL A 62 -18.66 12.86 -0.92
CA VAL A 62 -18.85 13.51 -2.21
C VAL A 62 -17.66 14.41 -2.53
N ASN A 63 -16.98 14.09 -3.63
CA ASN A 63 -15.84 14.85 -4.11
C ASN A 63 -16.20 16.32 -4.37
N ALA A 64 -15.28 17.23 -4.05
CA ALA A 64 -15.45 18.66 -4.32
C ALA A 64 -15.61 18.96 -5.82
N LEU A 65 -14.93 18.18 -6.67
CA LEU A 65 -15.07 18.22 -8.11
C LEU A 65 -15.74 16.93 -8.61
N PRO A 66 -16.68 17.02 -9.57
CA PRO A 66 -17.33 15.84 -10.12
C PRO A 66 -16.31 14.95 -10.84
N VAL A 67 -16.18 13.71 -10.40
CA VAL A 67 -15.34 12.70 -11.05
C VAL A 67 -16.21 11.84 -11.96
N ARG A 68 -15.88 11.76 -13.24
CA ARG A 68 -16.51 10.81 -14.17
C ARG A 68 -15.70 9.52 -14.19
N ASN A 69 -16.22 8.47 -13.56
CA ASN A 69 -15.61 7.15 -13.62
C ASN A 69 -16.46 6.22 -14.49
N ASP A 70 -15.95 5.83 -15.66
CA ASP A 70 -16.62 4.89 -16.57
C ASP A 70 -16.00 3.51 -16.40
N MET A 71 -16.51 2.75 -15.44
CA MET A 71 -15.99 1.43 -15.09
C MET A 71 -16.05 0.45 -16.26
N TRP A 72 -17.06 0.56 -17.13
CA TRP A 72 -17.18 -0.29 -18.31
C TRP A 72 -16.04 -0.03 -19.30
N LYS A 73 -15.80 1.24 -19.65
CA LYS A 73 -14.66 1.61 -20.51
C LYS A 73 -13.32 1.21 -19.88
N ALA A 74 -13.16 1.38 -18.57
CA ALA A 74 -11.95 0.97 -17.87
C ALA A 74 -11.73 -0.54 -17.98
N MET A 75 -12.76 -1.36 -17.76
CA MET A 75 -12.69 -2.81 -17.89
C MET A 75 -12.39 -3.25 -19.33
N VAL A 76 -13.03 -2.63 -20.33
CA VAL A 76 -12.74 -2.90 -21.75
C VAL A 76 -11.28 -2.57 -22.10
N ARG A 77 -10.75 -1.43 -21.64
CA ARG A 77 -9.34 -1.06 -21.85
C ARG A 77 -8.37 -2.01 -21.15
N TRP A 78 -8.73 -2.47 -19.95
CA TRP A 78 -7.92 -3.42 -19.22
C TRP A 78 -7.77 -4.74 -19.98
N VAL A 79 -8.89 -5.28 -20.50
CA VAL A 79 -8.92 -6.53 -21.29
C VAL A 79 -8.27 -6.37 -22.66
N LYS A 80 -8.63 -5.31 -23.41
CA LYS A 80 -8.11 -5.10 -24.77
C LYS A 80 -6.64 -4.69 -24.81
N GLY A 81 -6.13 -4.18 -23.69
CA GLY A 81 -4.85 -3.49 -23.68
C GLY A 81 -4.97 -2.07 -24.25
N ALA A 82 -3.90 -1.30 -24.08
CA ALA A 82 -3.70 0.00 -24.68
C ALA A 82 -2.26 0.06 -25.21
N PRO A 83 -1.99 0.83 -26.28
CA PRO A 83 -0.62 1.06 -26.71
C PRO A 83 0.18 1.78 -25.61
N ASN A 84 1.50 1.61 -25.60
CA ASN A 84 2.44 2.32 -24.72
C ASN A 84 2.19 2.11 -23.21
N ARG A 85 1.78 0.90 -22.80
CA ARG A 85 1.57 0.54 -21.38
C ARG A 85 2.86 0.14 -20.66
N GLU A 86 3.88 -0.24 -21.41
CA GLU A 86 5.16 -0.69 -20.89
C GLU A 86 6.27 0.07 -21.63
N PRO A 87 7.37 0.43 -20.95
CA PRO A 87 8.50 1.07 -21.59
C PRO A 87 9.21 0.08 -22.53
N GLU A 88 9.67 0.56 -23.69
CA GLU A 88 10.37 -0.26 -24.69
C GLU A 88 11.75 -0.75 -24.21
N ALA A 89 12.35 -0.05 -23.26
CA ALA A 89 13.63 -0.37 -22.66
C ALA A 89 13.58 -0.12 -21.14
N ALA A 90 14.58 -0.65 -20.44
CA ALA A 90 14.74 -0.37 -19.02
C ALA A 90 14.87 1.14 -18.78
N LEU A 91 14.13 1.65 -17.80
CA LEU A 91 14.19 3.06 -17.43
C LEU A 91 15.55 3.37 -16.78
N PRO A 92 16.17 4.53 -17.10
CA PRO A 92 17.39 4.95 -16.44
C PRO A 92 17.12 5.18 -14.95
N MET A 93 17.89 4.51 -14.10
CA MET A 93 17.76 4.59 -12.65
C MET A 93 19.01 5.25 -12.05
N VAL A 94 18.79 6.15 -11.09
CA VAL A 94 19.85 6.69 -10.24
C VAL A 94 19.80 5.91 -8.92
N PRO A 95 20.80 5.04 -8.63
CA PRO A 95 20.87 4.34 -7.36
C PRO A 95 20.91 5.33 -6.20
N ARG A 96 20.26 4.97 -5.09
CA ARG A 96 20.32 5.75 -3.85
C ARG A 96 20.83 4.89 -2.70
N THR A 97 21.48 5.53 -1.76
CA THR A 97 21.97 4.92 -0.53
C THR A 97 21.61 5.79 0.67
N ALA A 98 21.68 5.23 1.88
CA ALA A 98 21.46 6.00 3.10
C ALA A 98 22.41 7.23 3.21
N ALA A 99 23.61 7.15 2.62
CA ALA A 99 24.59 8.23 2.62
C ALA A 99 24.11 9.48 1.86
N ASP A 100 23.25 9.33 0.84
CA ASP A 100 22.67 10.47 0.12
C ASP A 100 21.84 11.37 1.04
N PHE A 101 21.36 10.81 2.16
CA PHE A 101 20.51 11.46 3.16
C PHE A 101 21.21 11.63 4.51
N ALA A 102 22.55 11.56 4.55
CA ALA A 102 23.30 11.81 5.78
C ALA A 102 23.11 13.24 6.29
N GLU A 103 22.96 14.20 5.37
CA GLU A 103 22.73 15.61 5.66
C GLU A 103 21.48 16.12 4.94
N HIS A 104 20.88 17.17 5.53
CA HIS A 104 19.79 17.92 4.90
C HIS A 104 20.34 18.80 3.77
N PRO A 105 19.53 19.12 2.74
CA PRO A 105 19.94 20.02 1.67
C PRO A 105 20.20 21.44 2.20
N GLU A 106 21.32 22.05 1.81
CA GLU A 106 21.64 23.45 2.18
C GLU A 106 20.59 24.45 1.71
N THR A 107 19.88 24.14 0.62
CA THR A 107 18.81 24.96 0.06
C THR A 107 17.54 24.96 0.92
N GLY A 108 17.45 24.07 1.92
CA GLY A 108 16.23 23.85 2.71
C GLY A 108 15.19 22.97 2.03
N LEU A 109 15.38 22.58 0.75
CA LEU A 109 14.44 21.74 0.01
C LEU A 109 15.16 20.73 -0.90
N ARG A 110 14.81 19.45 -0.75
CA ARG A 110 15.17 18.35 -1.67
C ARG A 110 14.00 17.40 -1.81
N ILE A 111 13.62 17.10 -3.04
CA ILE A 111 12.61 16.07 -3.34
C ILE A 111 13.31 14.95 -4.07
N THR A 112 13.24 13.75 -3.51
CA THR A 112 13.77 12.54 -4.14
C THR A 112 12.61 11.64 -4.56
N TRP A 113 12.49 11.42 -5.87
CA TRP A 113 11.50 10.49 -6.42
C TRP A 113 11.98 9.04 -6.25
N LEU A 114 11.19 8.22 -5.55
CA LEU A 114 11.46 6.80 -5.28
C LEU A 114 10.62 5.85 -6.16
N GLY A 115 9.81 6.42 -7.06
CA GLY A 115 8.97 5.70 -8.02
C GLY A 115 7.48 5.92 -7.77
N HIS A 116 6.69 5.91 -8.85
CA HIS A 116 5.25 6.22 -8.83
C HIS A 116 4.97 7.51 -8.06
N SER A 117 4.12 7.48 -7.02
CA SER A 117 3.80 8.62 -6.16
C SER A 117 4.63 8.65 -4.87
N THR A 118 5.61 7.75 -4.73
CA THR A 118 6.51 7.73 -3.59
C THR A 118 7.61 8.78 -3.74
N MET A 119 7.54 9.82 -2.90
CA MET A 119 8.53 10.89 -2.85
C MET A 119 9.02 11.06 -1.42
N LEU A 120 10.34 11.15 -1.26
CA LEU A 120 10.95 11.62 -0.02
C LEU A 120 11.17 13.13 -0.15
N VAL A 121 10.41 13.89 0.63
CA VAL A 121 10.46 15.36 0.66
C VAL A 121 11.23 15.78 1.90
N GLU A 122 12.35 16.44 1.69
CA GLU A 122 13.11 17.11 2.74
C GLU A 122 12.84 18.59 2.64
N ILE A 123 12.20 19.17 3.65
CA ILE A 123 11.79 20.57 3.67
C ILE A 123 11.96 21.14 5.08
N ASP A 124 12.64 22.29 5.19
CA ASP A 124 12.86 23.01 6.45
C ASP A 124 13.36 22.10 7.60
N GLY A 125 14.30 21.20 7.28
CA GLY A 125 14.88 20.26 8.25
C GLY A 125 14.03 19.03 8.59
N HIS A 126 12.87 18.86 7.96
CA HIS A 126 11.98 17.72 8.17
C HIS A 126 11.97 16.79 6.97
N ARG A 127 11.60 15.52 7.18
CA ARG A 127 11.55 14.46 6.16
C ARG A 127 10.16 13.84 6.13
N VAL A 128 9.43 14.10 5.04
CA VAL A 128 8.09 13.57 4.79
C VAL A 128 8.12 12.58 3.65
N LEU A 129 7.54 11.40 3.84
CA LEU A 129 7.39 10.40 2.79
C LEU A 129 5.95 10.37 2.29
N THR A 130 5.76 10.46 0.97
CA THR A 130 4.42 10.38 0.36
C THR A 130 4.15 8.97 -0.17
N ASP A 131 2.90 8.50 -0.08
CA ASP A 131 2.37 7.32 -0.78
C ASP A 131 3.37 6.16 -0.93
N PRO A 132 3.84 5.56 0.19
CA PRO A 132 4.97 4.63 0.16
C PRO A 132 4.61 3.29 -0.49
N VAL A 133 5.24 2.98 -1.64
CA VAL A 133 5.05 1.70 -2.35
C VAL A 133 6.38 1.03 -2.70
N TRP A 134 6.64 -0.10 -2.04
CA TRP A 134 7.84 -0.93 -2.28
C TRP A 134 7.51 -2.26 -2.95
N ALA A 135 6.26 -2.70 -2.92
CA ALA A 135 5.80 -3.93 -3.54
C ALA A 135 6.17 -4.01 -5.02
N GLU A 136 6.46 -5.22 -5.49
CA GLU A 136 6.69 -5.49 -6.91
C GLU A 136 5.43 -5.25 -7.75
N ARG A 137 4.25 -5.45 -7.14
CA ARG A 137 2.95 -5.24 -7.77
C ARG A 137 2.07 -4.35 -6.92
N ALA A 138 1.39 -3.40 -7.56
CA ALA A 138 0.33 -2.59 -6.95
C ALA A 138 -0.94 -3.43 -6.83
N SER A 139 -0.96 -4.35 -5.85
CA SER A 139 -2.01 -5.35 -5.68
C SER A 139 -2.01 -5.95 -4.28
N PRO A 140 -3.18 -6.34 -3.74
CA PRO A 140 -3.26 -7.17 -2.53
C PRO A 140 -2.60 -8.55 -2.70
N ALA A 141 -2.42 -8.99 -3.95
CA ALA A 141 -1.88 -10.28 -4.30
C ALA A 141 -0.53 -10.16 -5.01
N THR A 142 0.44 -10.99 -4.61
CA THR A 142 1.80 -10.98 -5.18
C THR A 142 1.88 -11.56 -6.59
N PHE A 143 0.86 -12.32 -7.02
CA PHE A 143 0.86 -13.05 -8.30
C PHE A 143 0.05 -12.38 -9.41
N THR A 144 -0.71 -11.32 -9.11
CA THR A 144 -1.56 -10.63 -10.10
C THR A 144 -1.59 -9.12 -9.86
N GLY A 145 -2.00 -8.36 -10.86
CA GLY A 145 -2.05 -6.89 -10.83
C GLY A 145 -0.81 -6.21 -11.45
N PRO A 146 -0.84 -4.87 -11.58
CA PRO A 146 0.21 -4.10 -12.25
C PRO A 146 1.57 -4.33 -11.59
N LYS A 147 2.58 -4.70 -12.38
CA LYS A 147 3.97 -4.85 -11.93
C LYS A 147 4.75 -3.58 -12.22
N ARG A 148 5.58 -3.15 -11.27
CA ARG A 148 6.46 -1.99 -11.46
C ARG A 148 7.53 -2.25 -12.52
N PHE A 149 7.96 -1.20 -13.23
CA PHE A 149 8.96 -1.30 -14.32
C PHE A 149 10.42 -1.19 -13.86
N HIS A 150 10.65 -0.72 -12.64
CA HIS A 150 11.98 -0.59 -12.05
C HIS A 150 11.90 -0.94 -10.57
N ALA A 151 12.98 -1.45 -9.98
CA ALA A 151 13.06 -1.62 -8.53
C ALA A 151 12.99 -0.25 -7.82
N PRO A 152 12.48 -0.16 -6.59
CA PRO A 152 12.62 1.07 -5.81
C PRO A 152 14.11 1.39 -5.62
N PRO A 153 14.55 2.65 -5.79
CA PRO A 153 15.97 3.02 -5.82
C PRO A 153 16.64 2.99 -4.44
N LEU A 154 15.85 2.81 -3.38
CA LEU A 154 16.27 2.80 -1.98
C LEU A 154 15.42 1.75 -1.24
N THR A 155 16.00 1.02 -0.29
CA THR A 155 15.20 0.10 0.56
C THR A 155 14.52 0.86 1.70
N ILE A 156 13.47 0.27 2.30
CA ILE A 156 12.84 0.88 3.50
C ILE A 156 13.83 0.97 4.67
N ALA A 157 14.76 0.03 4.78
CA ALA A 157 15.79 0.03 5.82
C ALA A 157 16.81 1.16 5.64
N ASP A 158 17.09 1.55 4.39
CA ASP A 158 18.01 2.63 4.04
C ASP A 158 17.34 4.01 3.99
N LEU A 159 16.03 4.09 4.24
CA LEU A 159 15.36 5.38 4.39
C LEU A 159 15.97 6.14 5.58
N PRO A 160 16.15 7.47 5.49
CA PRO A 160 16.47 8.27 6.65
C PRO A 160 15.36 8.18 7.71
N ALA A 161 15.62 8.71 8.91
CA ALA A 161 14.55 8.99 9.86
C ALA A 161 13.48 9.87 9.19
N LEU A 162 12.22 9.54 9.42
CA LEU A 162 11.07 10.24 8.85
C LEU A 162 10.32 10.93 9.98
N ASP A 163 9.87 12.15 9.74
CA ASP A 163 9.03 12.90 10.66
C ASP A 163 7.55 12.59 10.42
N ALA A 164 7.17 12.29 9.16
CA ALA A 164 5.81 11.92 8.81
C ALA A 164 5.73 11.05 7.55
N VAL A 165 4.65 10.28 7.46
CA VAL A 165 4.16 9.70 6.20
C VAL A 165 2.83 10.35 5.86
N VAL A 166 2.69 10.84 4.63
CA VAL A 166 1.43 11.37 4.10
C VAL A 166 0.90 10.42 3.03
N ILE A 167 -0.35 10.01 3.18
CA ILE A 167 -1.03 9.13 2.22
C ILE A 167 -2.17 9.89 1.57
N SER A 168 -2.29 9.82 0.26
CA SER A 168 -3.31 10.53 -0.50
C SER A 168 -4.66 9.80 -0.55
N HIS A 169 -4.66 8.46 -0.70
CA HIS A 169 -5.87 7.63 -0.77
C HIS A 169 -5.54 6.12 -0.62
N ASP A 170 -6.56 5.26 -0.66
CA ASP A 170 -6.48 3.84 -0.31
C ASP A 170 -6.20 2.87 -1.48
N HIS A 171 -5.92 3.37 -2.69
CA HIS A 171 -5.56 2.49 -3.80
C HIS A 171 -4.18 1.86 -3.59
N TYR A 172 -4.00 0.63 -4.07
CA TYR A 172 -2.78 -0.16 -3.85
C TYR A 172 -1.50 0.38 -4.48
N ASP A 173 -1.62 1.26 -5.47
CA ASP A 173 -0.48 1.99 -6.03
C ASP A 173 -0.11 3.23 -5.20
N HIS A 174 -0.81 3.48 -4.08
CA HIS A 174 -0.52 4.53 -3.09
C HIS A 174 -0.48 4.01 -1.64
N LEU A 175 -1.10 2.85 -1.36
CA LEU A 175 -1.24 2.25 -0.04
C LEU A 175 -0.75 0.80 -0.03
N ASP A 176 0.57 0.61 0.08
CA ASP A 176 1.19 -0.71 0.17
C ASP A 176 1.21 -1.23 1.61
N HIS A 177 0.33 -2.18 1.92
CA HIS A 177 0.23 -2.86 3.22
C HIS A 177 1.60 -3.24 3.83
N ARG A 178 2.52 -3.82 3.04
CA ARG A 178 3.82 -4.26 3.58
C ARG A 178 4.75 -3.09 3.87
N ALA A 179 4.73 -2.06 3.02
CA ALA A 179 5.48 -0.84 3.27
C ALA A 179 4.97 -0.13 4.52
N ILE A 180 3.65 -0.03 4.70
CA ILE A 180 3.03 0.54 5.90
C ILE A 180 3.46 -0.18 7.16
N GLN A 181 3.42 -1.52 7.20
CA GLN A 181 3.87 -2.28 8.36
C GLN A 181 5.36 -2.06 8.66
N ALA A 182 6.21 -2.11 7.63
CA ALA A 182 7.64 -1.91 7.77
C ALA A 182 8.01 -0.49 8.25
N ILE A 183 7.31 0.54 7.75
CA ILE A 183 7.52 1.93 8.17
C ILE A 183 6.95 2.15 9.58
N SER A 184 5.79 1.59 9.90
CA SER A 184 5.19 1.69 11.24
C SER A 184 6.10 1.09 12.32
N ALA A 185 6.81 0.00 12.01
CA ALA A 185 7.80 -0.59 12.91
C ALA A 185 8.97 0.36 13.25
N ARG A 186 9.17 1.43 12.48
CA ARG A 186 10.19 2.47 12.72
C ARG A 186 9.68 3.63 13.59
N GLY A 187 8.43 3.60 14.06
CA GLY A 187 7.91 4.59 15.00
C GLY A 187 7.36 5.88 14.36
N VAL A 188 7.15 5.92 13.04
CA VAL A 188 6.70 7.12 12.31
C VAL A 188 5.18 7.30 12.41
N ASP A 189 4.72 8.54 12.38
CA ASP A 189 3.31 8.95 12.34
C ASP A 189 2.77 9.02 10.90
N PHE A 190 1.50 8.69 10.73
CA PHE A 190 0.82 8.64 9.43
C PHE A 190 -0.33 9.64 9.40
N TYR A 191 -0.37 10.45 8.34
CA TYR A 191 -1.39 11.44 8.06
C TYR A 191 -2.15 10.99 6.81
N VAL A 192 -3.44 10.71 6.96
CA VAL A 192 -4.24 10.01 5.95
C VAL A 192 -5.65 10.61 5.86
N PRO A 193 -6.39 10.41 4.75
CA PRO A 193 -7.77 10.86 4.67
C PRO A 193 -8.69 10.09 5.62
N LEU A 194 -9.81 10.71 6.01
CA LEU A 194 -10.91 10.03 6.70
C LEU A 194 -11.25 8.68 6.05
N GLY A 195 -11.24 7.62 6.86
CA GLY A 195 -11.54 6.24 6.47
C GLY A 195 -10.31 5.41 6.16
N VAL A 196 -9.25 6.01 5.63
CA VAL A 196 -8.00 5.28 5.29
C VAL A 196 -7.33 4.75 6.56
N GLY A 197 -7.44 5.48 7.68
CA GLY A 197 -6.84 5.07 8.96
C GLY A 197 -7.37 3.74 9.48
N SER A 198 -8.58 3.31 9.06
CA SER A 198 -9.14 2.01 9.44
C SER A 198 -8.33 0.83 8.90
N HIS A 199 -7.75 0.96 7.70
CA HIS A 199 -6.82 -0.02 7.12
C HIS A 199 -5.51 -0.07 7.92
N LEU A 200 -4.89 1.09 8.18
CA LEU A 200 -3.64 1.19 8.93
C LEU A 200 -3.75 0.56 10.32
N ARG A 201 -4.80 0.91 11.08
CA ARG A 201 -5.07 0.32 12.40
C ARG A 201 -5.25 -1.19 12.33
N TYR A 202 -5.97 -1.68 11.31
CA TYR A 202 -6.14 -3.12 11.10
C TYR A 202 -4.83 -3.83 10.77
N TRP A 203 -3.92 -3.19 10.05
CA TRP A 203 -2.59 -3.71 9.74
C TRP A 203 -1.58 -3.63 10.89
N GLY A 204 -1.99 -3.05 12.02
CA GLY A 204 -1.20 -3.00 13.26
C GLY A 204 -0.48 -1.68 13.51
N VAL A 205 -0.80 -0.61 12.77
CA VAL A 205 -0.32 0.74 13.13
C VAL A 205 -1.02 1.17 14.42
N PRO A 206 -0.29 1.61 15.46
CA PRO A 206 -0.90 2.06 16.71
C PRO A 206 -1.86 3.25 16.46
N PRO A 207 -3.07 3.25 17.03
CA PRO A 207 -4.07 4.28 16.76
C PRO A 207 -3.60 5.71 17.00
N GLU A 208 -2.72 5.92 17.99
CA GLU A 208 -2.15 7.21 18.36
C GLU A 208 -1.21 7.80 17.30
N ARG A 209 -0.74 6.97 16.35
CA ARG A 209 0.14 7.36 15.23
C ARG A 209 -0.62 7.46 13.90
N VAL A 210 -1.94 7.40 13.92
CA VAL A 210 -2.80 7.49 12.73
C VAL A 210 -3.66 8.74 12.86
N HIS A 211 -3.28 9.78 12.14
CA HIS A 211 -3.96 11.06 12.08
C HIS A 211 -4.84 11.10 10.82
N GLU A 212 -6.15 10.94 11.01
CA GLU A 212 -7.12 11.04 9.93
C GLU A 212 -7.61 12.48 9.79
N LEU A 213 -7.49 13.04 8.59
CA LEU A 213 -7.81 14.44 8.26
C LEU A 213 -8.94 14.50 7.24
N ASP A 214 -9.86 15.44 7.42
CA ASP A 214 -10.85 15.85 6.42
C ASP A 214 -10.24 16.87 5.43
N TRP A 215 -10.96 17.21 4.36
CA TRP A 215 -10.51 18.27 3.45
C TRP A 215 -10.31 19.59 4.21
N TRP A 216 -9.13 20.19 4.07
CA TRP A 216 -8.73 21.46 4.71
C TRP A 216 -8.49 21.38 6.22
N ASP A 217 -8.54 20.18 6.81
CA ASP A 217 -8.02 20.00 8.16
C ASP A 217 -6.51 20.20 8.15
N GLU A 218 -5.98 20.71 9.25
CA GLU A 218 -4.56 20.96 9.40
C GLU A 218 -3.97 20.05 10.49
N ALA A 219 -2.74 19.59 10.27
CA ALA A 219 -1.98 18.88 11.28
C ALA A 219 -0.51 19.34 11.32
N THR A 220 0.05 19.42 12.52
CA THR A 220 1.43 19.87 12.72
C THR A 220 2.40 18.69 12.72
N VAL A 221 3.49 18.83 11.98
CA VAL A 221 4.66 17.92 11.97
C VAL A 221 5.90 18.76 12.26
N GLY A 222 6.30 18.84 13.53
CA GLY A 222 7.39 19.73 13.94
C GLY A 222 7.09 21.19 13.58
N ALA A 223 7.87 21.76 12.65
CA ALA A 223 7.64 23.12 12.13
C ALA A 223 6.74 23.19 10.88
N LEU A 224 6.33 22.04 10.34
CA LEU A 224 5.49 21.96 9.15
C LEU A 224 4.01 21.89 9.51
N THR A 225 3.16 22.38 8.59
CA THR A 225 1.72 22.13 8.59
C THR A 225 1.35 21.30 7.37
N VAL A 226 0.69 20.16 7.60
CA VAL A 226 0.03 19.36 6.57
C VAL A 226 -1.41 19.84 6.47
N VAL A 227 -1.87 20.12 5.25
CA VAL A 227 -3.21 20.64 4.90
C VAL A 227 -3.80 19.79 3.78
#